data_AF-A0A1F2QSL8-F1
#
_entry.id   AF-A0A1F2QSL8-F1
#
_cell.length_a   1.000
_cell.length_b   1.000
_cell.length_c   1.000
_cell.angle_alpha   90.00
_cell.angle_beta   90.00
_cell.angle_gamma   90.00
#
_symmetry.space_group_name_H-M   'P 1'
#
loop_
_entity.id
_entity.type
_entity.pdbx_description
1 polymer ?
#
loop_
_entity_poly.entity_id
_entity_poly.type
_entity_poly.pdbx_seq_one_letter_code
_entity_poly.pdbx_strand_id
1 'polypeptide(L)'
;MTSRRIRLARVAASAGWRSILFVVLLPLRSPAVSAVEPRFFFSGDGFIALQHAHFDERLAVRYRDVDGRYDPEALARIERFFRSRDDGQSGEVSLRLIELIDFVEDRYRPRRIVLISGYRSLELNQQLRASGARVADASLHREGLAADLQLDGVDLKRVWAGLRDLRVGGVGYYRQQAFLHLDTGRPRFWEPQTSRVKEKLSAGNARVFARTDFDRYRALDGALLRLHGVTALPLRIARHARFGARTVTLEPLGDDVTLTDGCYVFDQPVAAYRFRIAAAPSTAHSPAPSSEKGVGEIPQPIRVFTCAPRVAATPPEIESNPVELLLERRRREQMGDNE
;
A
#
# COMPACT_ATOMS: atom_id res chain seq x y z
N MET A 1 -90.42 -4.83 53.09
CA MET A 1 -90.44 -4.34 54.49
C MET A 1 -89.30 -4.98 55.23
N THR A 2 -88.49 -4.18 55.96
CA THR A 2 -87.71 -4.53 57.17
C THR A 2 -86.67 -5.66 57.06
N SER A 3 -85.51 -5.68 57.70
CA SER A 3 -84.80 -4.82 58.65
C SER A 3 -83.50 -5.56 59.04
N ARG A 4 -82.41 -4.81 59.21
CA ARG A 4 -81.27 -5.02 60.13
C ARG A 4 -80.37 -6.28 60.03
N ARG A 5 -79.10 -5.96 59.70
CA ARG A 5 -77.83 -6.19 60.44
C ARG A 5 -77.64 -7.52 61.19
N ILE A 6 -76.51 -8.18 60.94
CA ILE A 6 -75.59 -8.73 61.97
C ILE A 6 -74.14 -8.71 61.44
N ARG A 7 -73.20 -8.54 62.38
CA ARG A 7 -71.75 -8.30 62.23
C ARG A 7 -70.95 -9.56 61.89
N LEU A 8 -69.88 -9.31 61.11
CA LEU A 8 -68.51 -9.85 61.10
C LEU A 8 -68.19 -11.22 61.76
N ALA A 9 -67.54 -12.07 60.97
CA ALA A 9 -66.41 -12.88 61.42
C ALA A 9 -65.29 -12.83 60.35
N ARG A 10 -64.06 -12.61 60.82
CA ARG A 10 -62.81 -12.63 60.04
C ARG A 10 -62.50 -14.05 59.57
N VAL A 11 -62.06 -14.19 58.32
CA VAL A 11 -61.12 -15.24 57.91
C VAL A 11 -60.03 -14.57 57.08
N ALA A 12 -58.79 -14.81 57.47
CA ALA A 12 -57.58 -14.27 56.85
C ALA A 12 -57.37 -14.85 55.45
N ALA A 13 -57.08 -13.99 54.47
CA ALA A 13 -56.59 -14.39 53.16
C ALA A 13 -55.19 -13.78 52.95
N SER A 14 -54.28 -14.66 52.57
CA SER A 14 -52.84 -14.53 52.40
C SER A 14 -52.40 -13.36 51.51
N ALA A 15 -51.26 -12.77 51.89
CA ALA A 15 -50.52 -11.79 51.12
C ALA A 15 -50.06 -12.34 49.77
N GLY A 16 -50.52 -11.72 48.68
CA GLY A 16 -49.97 -11.88 47.33
C GLY A 16 -49.25 -10.60 46.92
N TRP A 17 -47.91 -10.62 46.95
CA TRP A 17 -47.10 -9.56 46.37
C TRP A 17 -47.30 -9.51 44.85
N ARG A 18 -47.76 -8.36 44.34
CA ARG A 18 -47.75 -8.06 42.90
C ARG A 18 -46.34 -7.63 42.52
N SER A 19 -45.53 -8.56 42.03
CA SER A 19 -44.24 -8.24 41.43
C SER A 19 -44.47 -7.54 40.08
N ILE A 20 -44.21 -6.24 40.02
CA ILE A 20 -44.11 -5.49 38.76
C ILE A 20 -42.75 -5.83 38.16
N LEU A 21 -42.75 -6.56 37.03
CA LEU A 21 -41.53 -6.89 36.30
C LEU A 21 -41.05 -5.64 35.54
N PHE A 22 -40.06 -4.93 36.09
CA PHE A 22 -39.32 -3.91 35.34
C PHE A 22 -38.38 -4.62 34.36
N VAL A 23 -38.75 -4.67 33.09
CA VAL A 23 -37.83 -5.09 32.02
C VAL A 23 -36.86 -3.94 31.79
N VAL A 24 -35.68 -4.02 32.40
CA VAL A 24 -34.56 -3.13 32.08
C VAL A 24 -34.01 -3.57 30.73
N LEU A 25 -34.38 -2.89 29.64
CA LEU A 25 -33.68 -3.00 28.37
C LEU A 25 -32.30 -2.36 28.54
N LEU A 26 -31.28 -3.16 28.86
CA LEU A 26 -29.90 -2.73 28.67
C LEU A 26 -29.64 -2.59 27.17
N PRO A 27 -29.25 -1.41 26.66
CA PRO A 27 -28.81 -1.30 25.28
C PRO A 27 -27.57 -2.19 25.10
N LEU A 28 -27.68 -3.20 24.24
CA LEU A 28 -26.53 -3.95 23.73
C LEU A 28 -25.63 -2.95 22.98
N ARG A 29 -24.62 -2.41 23.67
CA ARG A 29 -23.52 -1.71 23.03
C ARG A 29 -22.76 -2.75 22.22
N SER A 30 -23.05 -2.83 20.92
CA SER A 30 -22.18 -3.54 19.99
C SER A 30 -20.77 -2.93 20.14
N PRO A 31 -19.72 -3.74 20.38
CA PRO A 31 -18.38 -3.20 20.35
C PRO A 31 -18.17 -2.64 18.95
N ALA A 32 -17.89 -1.33 18.86
CA ALA A 32 -17.43 -0.74 17.63
C ALA A 32 -16.13 -1.46 17.26
N VAL A 33 -16.17 -2.34 16.27
CA VAL A 33 -14.96 -2.87 15.65
C VAL A 33 -14.23 -1.64 15.10
N SER A 34 -13.15 -1.25 15.77
CA SER A 34 -12.30 -0.19 15.28
C SER A 34 -11.75 -0.66 13.95
N ALA A 35 -12.23 -0.09 12.85
CA ALA A 35 -11.73 -0.42 11.52
C ALA A 35 -10.21 -0.25 11.51
N VAL A 36 -9.48 -1.30 11.13
CA VAL A 36 -8.02 -1.24 11.01
C VAL A 36 -7.71 -0.23 9.91
N GLU A 37 -6.89 0.78 10.24
CA GLU A 37 -6.48 1.77 9.25
C GLU A 37 -5.69 1.10 8.11
N PRO A 38 -6.05 1.35 6.84
CA PRO A 38 -5.37 0.73 5.72
C PRO A 38 -3.90 1.17 5.65
N ARG A 39 -3.02 0.24 5.30
CA ARG A 39 -1.57 0.46 5.23
C ARG A 39 -1.13 1.34 4.05
N PHE A 40 -1.98 1.49 3.04
CA PHE A 40 -1.76 2.31 1.85
C PHE A 40 -2.84 3.40 1.72
N PHE A 41 -2.54 4.50 1.02
CA PHE A 41 -3.51 5.59 0.82
C PHE A 41 -4.77 5.20 0.04
N PHE A 42 -4.69 4.08 -0.67
CA PHE A 42 -5.80 3.39 -1.30
C PHE A 42 -5.84 1.95 -0.79
N SER A 43 -7.02 1.34 -0.78
CA SER A 43 -7.20 -0.07 -0.42
C SER A 43 -8.48 -0.57 -1.06
N GLY A 44 -8.50 -1.85 -1.45
CA GLY A 44 -9.74 -2.56 -1.75
C GLY A 44 -10.20 -3.44 -0.59
N ASP A 45 -11.00 -4.46 -0.89
CA ASP A 45 -11.63 -5.36 0.08
C ASP A 45 -10.74 -6.55 0.51
N GLY A 46 -9.51 -6.61 -0.01
CA GLY A 46 -8.55 -7.68 0.27
C GLY A 46 -8.74 -8.94 -0.57
N PHE A 47 -9.56 -8.88 -1.61
CA PHE A 47 -9.82 -9.97 -2.55
C PHE A 47 -9.61 -9.50 -4.00
N ILE A 48 -9.05 -10.35 -4.84
CA ILE A 48 -8.92 -10.08 -6.28
C ILE A 48 -9.37 -11.27 -7.12
N ALA A 49 -9.98 -10.97 -8.27
CA ALA A 49 -10.34 -11.96 -9.27
C ALA A 49 -9.75 -11.63 -10.65
N LEU A 50 -8.81 -12.47 -11.10
CA LEU A 50 -8.04 -12.26 -12.33
C LEU A 50 -8.17 -13.44 -13.30
N GLN A 51 -8.03 -13.15 -14.59
CA GLN A 51 -7.83 -14.16 -15.64
C GLN A 51 -6.51 -13.91 -16.34
N HIS A 52 -5.83 -14.96 -16.79
CA HIS A 52 -4.56 -14.81 -17.47
C HIS A 52 -4.76 -14.76 -19.00
N ALA A 53 -4.11 -13.82 -19.69
CA ALA A 53 -4.26 -13.70 -21.15
C ALA A 53 -3.54 -14.81 -21.93
N HIS A 54 -2.49 -15.38 -21.35
CA HIS A 54 -1.58 -16.32 -22.01
C HIS A 54 -1.67 -17.76 -21.49
N PHE A 55 -2.33 -17.98 -20.37
CA PHE A 55 -2.51 -19.29 -19.75
C PHE A 55 -4.00 -19.46 -19.51
N ASP A 56 -4.52 -20.69 -19.63
CA ASP A 56 -5.92 -20.98 -19.30
C ASP A 56 -6.10 -21.05 -17.78
N GLU A 57 -5.81 -19.93 -17.11
CA GLU A 57 -5.76 -19.80 -15.66
C GLU A 57 -6.68 -18.69 -15.17
N ARG A 58 -7.30 -18.94 -14.03
CA ARG A 58 -8.08 -17.96 -13.28
C ARG A 58 -7.60 -17.96 -11.84
N LEU A 59 -7.54 -16.77 -11.25
CA LEU A 59 -7.21 -16.57 -9.85
C LEU A 59 -8.38 -15.88 -9.19
N ALA A 60 -8.83 -16.42 -8.06
CA ALA A 60 -9.74 -15.76 -7.14
C ALA A 60 -9.18 -16.02 -5.74
N VAL A 61 -8.75 -14.97 -5.05
CA VAL A 61 -8.03 -15.12 -3.79
C VAL A 61 -8.23 -13.94 -2.87
N ARG A 62 -8.46 -14.23 -1.59
CA ARG A 62 -8.38 -13.25 -0.51
C ARG A 62 -6.93 -13.19 -0.04
N TYR A 63 -6.26 -12.09 -0.29
CA TYR A 63 -4.86 -11.88 0.07
C TYR A 63 -4.69 -11.04 1.34
N ARG A 64 -5.74 -10.33 1.76
CA ARG A 64 -5.80 -9.58 3.01
C ARG A 64 -7.10 -9.87 3.76
N ASP A 65 -6.99 -10.09 5.07
CA ASP A 65 -8.14 -10.26 5.95
C ASP A 65 -8.76 -8.90 6.37
N VAL A 66 -9.91 -8.94 7.04
CA VAL A 66 -10.59 -7.74 7.55
C VAL A 66 -9.81 -7.01 8.66
N ASP A 67 -8.88 -7.71 9.31
CA ASP A 67 -7.98 -7.18 10.34
C ASP A 67 -6.70 -6.57 9.73
N GLY A 68 -6.55 -6.60 8.40
CA GLY A 68 -5.40 -6.06 7.67
C GLY A 68 -4.17 -6.98 7.60
N ARG A 69 -4.27 -8.25 8.02
CA ARG A 69 -3.18 -9.23 7.86
C ARG A 69 -3.15 -9.78 6.45
N TYR A 70 -1.94 -9.90 5.90
CA TYR A 70 -1.70 -10.45 4.58
C TYR A 70 -1.41 -11.94 4.66
N ASP A 71 -2.03 -12.73 3.77
CA ASP A 71 -1.83 -14.17 3.68
C ASP A 71 -0.63 -14.49 2.76
N PRO A 72 0.48 -15.03 3.30
CA PRO A 72 1.67 -15.33 2.50
C PRO A 72 1.44 -16.41 1.43
N GLU A 73 0.53 -17.37 1.66
CA GLU A 73 0.22 -18.40 0.67
C GLU A 73 -0.59 -17.80 -0.48
N ALA A 74 -1.56 -16.94 -0.17
CA ALA A 74 -2.30 -16.18 -1.16
C ALA A 74 -1.37 -15.28 -2.01
N LEU A 75 -0.43 -14.58 -1.37
CA LEU A 75 0.57 -13.76 -2.07
C LEU A 75 1.45 -14.62 -2.99
N ALA A 76 1.94 -15.78 -2.53
CA ALA A 76 2.73 -16.68 -3.37
C ALA A 76 1.93 -17.22 -4.57
N ARG A 77 0.61 -17.42 -4.43
CA ARG A 77 -0.28 -17.76 -5.57
C ARG A 77 -0.39 -16.61 -6.56
N ILE A 78 -0.48 -15.37 -6.09
CA ILE A 78 -0.48 -14.16 -6.94
C ILE A 78 0.85 -14.04 -7.69
N GLU A 79 1.99 -14.23 -7.03
CA GLU A 79 3.31 -14.17 -7.65
C GLU A 79 3.47 -15.18 -8.80
N ARG A 80 3.02 -16.43 -8.59
CA ARG A 80 2.99 -17.44 -9.65
C ARG A 80 2.03 -17.07 -10.79
N PHE A 81 0.89 -16.46 -10.48
CA PHE A 81 -0.05 -16.00 -11.49
C PHE A 81 0.51 -14.83 -12.32
N PHE A 82 1.37 -14.00 -11.73
CA PHE A 82 2.02 -12.86 -12.36
C PHE A 82 3.30 -13.22 -13.11
N ARG A 83 3.68 -14.51 -13.18
CA ARG A 83 4.91 -14.98 -13.80
C ARG A 83 5.09 -14.50 -15.24
N SER A 84 6.34 -14.46 -15.66
CA SER A 84 6.75 -14.17 -17.02
C SER A 84 6.17 -15.22 -17.98
N ARG A 85 5.53 -14.76 -19.06
CA ARG A 85 4.68 -15.61 -19.90
C ARG A 85 5.44 -16.59 -20.79
N ASP A 86 6.70 -16.31 -21.12
CA ASP A 86 7.46 -17.09 -22.10
C ASP A 86 8.30 -18.18 -21.41
N ASP A 87 8.85 -17.89 -20.23
CA ASP A 87 9.75 -18.79 -19.49
C ASP A 87 9.19 -19.24 -18.12
N GLY A 88 8.01 -18.78 -17.74
CA GLY A 88 7.34 -19.14 -16.48
C GLY A 88 8.03 -18.61 -15.23
N GLN A 89 9.10 -17.82 -15.35
CA GLN A 89 9.82 -17.31 -14.19
C GLN A 89 8.95 -16.40 -13.36
N SER A 90 8.91 -16.66 -12.06
CA SER A 90 8.17 -15.84 -11.08
C SER A 90 9.13 -14.94 -10.32
N GLY A 91 8.62 -13.80 -9.85
CA GLY A 91 9.34 -12.88 -8.98
C GLY A 91 8.40 -12.31 -7.92
N GLU A 92 8.96 -11.64 -6.92
CA GLU A 92 8.18 -10.93 -5.91
C GLU A 92 7.25 -9.92 -6.59
N VAL A 93 5.97 -9.89 -6.20
CA VAL A 93 5.00 -8.90 -6.70
C VAL A 93 4.76 -7.88 -5.61
N SER A 94 4.82 -6.60 -5.98
CA SER A 94 4.58 -5.52 -5.04
C SER A 94 3.21 -5.65 -4.37
N LEU A 95 3.19 -5.72 -3.05
CA LEU A 95 1.93 -5.69 -2.30
C LEU A 95 1.10 -4.44 -2.61
N ARG A 96 1.78 -3.31 -2.82
CA ARG A 96 1.15 -2.05 -3.24
C ARG A 96 0.51 -2.15 -4.63
N LEU A 97 1.06 -2.96 -5.54
CA LEU A 97 0.46 -3.19 -6.86
C LEU A 97 -0.80 -4.04 -6.71
N ILE A 98 -0.75 -5.08 -5.88
CA ILE A 98 -1.90 -5.95 -5.58
C ILE A 98 -3.06 -5.11 -5.02
N GLU A 99 -2.79 -4.28 -4.01
CA GLU A 99 -3.78 -3.37 -3.41
C GLU A 99 -4.29 -2.31 -4.40
N LEU A 100 -3.47 -1.90 -5.37
CA LEU A 100 -3.88 -0.95 -6.40
C LEU A 100 -4.85 -1.60 -7.39
N ILE A 101 -4.59 -2.86 -7.76
CA ILE A 101 -5.46 -3.63 -8.65
C ILE A 101 -6.80 -3.88 -7.96
N ASP A 102 -6.77 -4.32 -6.70
CA ASP A 102 -7.96 -4.49 -5.86
C ASP A 102 -8.77 -3.18 -5.74
N PHE A 103 -8.13 -2.06 -5.41
CA PHE A 103 -8.78 -0.75 -5.38
C PHE A 103 -9.43 -0.36 -6.72
N VAL A 104 -8.82 -0.70 -7.85
CA VAL A 104 -9.38 -0.47 -9.19
C VAL A 104 -10.57 -1.40 -9.45
N GLU A 105 -10.47 -2.68 -9.07
CA GLU A 105 -11.54 -3.67 -9.18
C GLU A 105 -12.80 -3.18 -8.43
N ASP A 106 -12.65 -2.81 -7.16
CA ASP A 106 -13.75 -2.35 -6.31
C ASP A 106 -14.38 -1.04 -6.78
N ARG A 107 -13.54 -0.08 -7.19
CA ARG A 107 -14.00 1.26 -7.58
C ARG A 107 -14.73 1.27 -8.91
N TYR A 108 -14.27 0.49 -9.88
CA TYR A 108 -14.77 0.55 -11.25
C TYR A 108 -15.62 -0.65 -11.64
N ARG A 109 -15.58 -1.74 -10.87
CA ARG A 109 -16.38 -2.96 -11.04
C ARG A 109 -16.37 -3.49 -12.47
N PRO A 110 -15.19 -3.74 -13.06
CA PRO A 110 -15.13 -4.41 -14.35
C PRO A 110 -15.80 -5.77 -14.28
N ARG A 111 -16.37 -6.23 -15.39
CA ARG A 111 -16.94 -7.59 -15.46
C ARG A 111 -15.86 -8.66 -15.31
N ARG A 112 -14.63 -8.32 -15.67
CA ARG A 112 -13.44 -9.17 -15.65
C ARG A 112 -12.19 -8.32 -15.70
N ILE A 113 -11.16 -8.72 -14.96
CA ILE A 113 -9.81 -8.22 -15.09
C ILE A 113 -8.95 -9.31 -15.73
N VAL A 114 -8.33 -9.01 -16.86
CA VAL A 114 -7.42 -9.92 -17.55
C VAL A 114 -5.99 -9.39 -17.41
N LEU A 115 -5.13 -10.19 -16.78
CA LEU A 115 -3.69 -9.93 -16.70
C LEU A 115 -3.05 -10.29 -18.04
N ILE A 116 -2.56 -9.27 -18.75
CA ILE A 116 -1.82 -9.44 -19.99
C ILE A 116 -0.34 -9.68 -19.67
N SER A 117 0.23 -8.89 -18.76
CA SER A 117 1.63 -9.01 -18.39
C SER A 117 1.85 -8.56 -16.96
N GLY A 118 2.34 -9.47 -16.10
CA GLY A 118 2.80 -9.18 -14.75
C GLY A 118 4.31 -8.97 -14.70
N TYR A 119 5.00 -9.78 -13.89
CA TYR A 119 6.45 -9.84 -13.86
C TYR A 119 7.03 -10.21 -15.24
N ARG A 120 8.18 -9.61 -15.59
CA ARG A 120 8.93 -9.95 -16.81
C ARG A 120 10.34 -10.38 -16.46
N SER A 121 10.73 -11.56 -16.93
CA SER A 121 12.12 -11.98 -16.87
C SER A 121 13.01 -11.09 -17.76
N LEU A 122 14.32 -11.21 -17.57
CA LEU A 122 15.30 -10.51 -18.42
C LEU A 122 15.10 -10.87 -19.89
N GLU A 123 14.92 -12.16 -20.16
CA GLU A 123 14.78 -12.71 -21.51
C GLU A 123 13.56 -12.15 -22.23
N LEU A 124 12.38 -12.23 -21.62
CA LEU A 124 11.13 -11.69 -22.18
C LEU A 124 11.25 -10.18 -22.40
N ASN A 125 11.83 -9.44 -21.46
CA ASN A 125 11.98 -8.00 -21.60
C ASN A 125 12.93 -7.64 -22.75
N GLN A 126 13.99 -8.41 -23.00
CA GLN A 126 14.89 -8.21 -24.14
C GLN A 126 14.20 -8.55 -25.46
N GLN A 127 13.45 -9.65 -25.53
CA GLN A 127 12.71 -10.05 -26.72
C GLN A 127 11.67 -9.01 -27.14
N LEU A 128 10.89 -8.48 -26.19
CA LEU A 128 9.92 -7.40 -26.46
C LEU A 128 10.59 -6.13 -27.01
N ARG A 129 11.80 -5.82 -26.54
CA ARG A 129 12.56 -4.68 -27.06
C ARG A 129 13.04 -4.93 -28.48
N ALA A 130 13.53 -6.15 -28.76
CA ALA A 130 13.94 -6.55 -30.10
C ALA A 130 12.78 -6.52 -31.09
N SER A 131 11.55 -6.83 -30.65
CA SER A 131 10.34 -6.78 -31.48
C SER A 131 9.79 -5.35 -31.70
N GLY A 132 10.48 -4.31 -31.21
CA GLY A 132 10.08 -2.91 -31.38
C GLY A 132 8.99 -2.42 -30.43
N ALA A 133 8.62 -3.17 -29.39
CA ALA A 133 7.70 -2.67 -28.38
C ALA A 133 8.33 -1.54 -27.56
N ARG A 134 7.49 -0.60 -27.09
CA ARG A 134 7.93 0.56 -26.29
C ARG A 134 8.21 0.16 -24.84
N VAL A 135 9.29 -0.59 -24.62
CA VAL A 135 9.72 -1.08 -23.30
C VAL A 135 10.93 -0.29 -22.81
N ALA A 136 10.86 0.24 -21.58
CA ALA A 136 11.93 1.03 -20.98
C ALA A 136 13.11 0.15 -20.51
N ASP A 137 14.30 0.75 -20.33
CA ASP A 137 15.52 0.07 -19.83
C ASP A 137 15.30 -0.50 -18.41
N ALA A 138 14.83 0.37 -17.52
CA ALA A 138 14.38 0.03 -16.16
C ALA A 138 12.85 -0.16 -16.14
N SER A 139 12.36 -1.18 -16.84
CA SER A 139 10.94 -1.53 -16.82
C SER A 139 10.53 -2.05 -15.45
N LEU A 140 9.50 -1.45 -14.86
CA LEU A 140 8.97 -1.83 -13.54
C LEU A 140 8.37 -3.24 -13.50
N HIS A 141 8.03 -3.83 -14.66
CA HIS A 141 7.65 -5.24 -14.74
C HIS A 141 8.77 -6.18 -14.29
N ARG A 142 10.04 -5.80 -14.51
CA ARG A 142 11.19 -6.62 -14.10
C ARG A 142 11.40 -6.64 -12.59
N GLU A 143 10.74 -5.74 -11.87
CA GLU A 143 10.82 -5.61 -10.42
C GLU A 143 9.50 -6.01 -9.75
N GLY A 144 8.55 -6.59 -10.51
CA GLY A 144 7.23 -6.97 -10.01
C GLY A 144 6.38 -5.77 -9.54
N LEU A 145 6.71 -4.57 -10.04
CA LEU A 145 6.09 -3.31 -9.66
C LEU A 145 5.02 -2.83 -10.64
N ALA A 146 4.77 -3.56 -11.73
CA ALA A 146 3.83 -3.19 -12.79
C ALA A 146 3.00 -4.36 -13.33
N ALA A 147 1.82 -4.04 -13.85
CA ALA A 147 0.92 -4.94 -14.55
C ALA A 147 0.27 -4.26 -15.76
N ASP A 148 0.13 -4.99 -16.86
CA ASP A 148 -0.69 -4.60 -18.00
C ASP A 148 -2.02 -5.35 -17.91
N LEU A 149 -3.13 -4.62 -17.80
CA LEU A 149 -4.45 -5.17 -17.52
C LEU A 149 -5.49 -4.75 -18.57
N GLN A 150 -6.28 -5.70 -19.04
CA GLN A 150 -7.53 -5.40 -19.72
C GLN A 150 -8.68 -5.44 -18.70
N LEU A 151 -9.55 -4.43 -18.75
CA LEU A 151 -10.69 -4.29 -17.84
C LEU A 151 -11.99 -4.32 -18.66
N ASP A 152 -12.69 -5.45 -18.64
CA ASP A 152 -13.87 -5.64 -19.48
C ASP A 152 -15.09 -4.91 -18.93
N GLY A 153 -15.85 -4.28 -19.82
CA GLY A 153 -17.09 -3.59 -19.47
C GLY A 153 -16.91 -2.23 -18.80
N VAL A 154 -15.68 -1.70 -18.75
CA VAL A 154 -15.38 -0.36 -18.23
C VAL A 154 -14.62 0.48 -19.26
N ASP A 155 -14.85 1.79 -19.23
CA ASP A 155 -14.06 2.72 -20.04
C ASP A 155 -12.67 2.93 -19.40
N LEU A 156 -11.64 2.36 -20.03
CA LEU A 156 -10.25 2.49 -19.59
C LEU A 156 -9.80 3.95 -19.45
N LYS A 157 -10.33 4.88 -20.26
CA LYS A 157 -9.99 6.30 -20.16
C LYS A 157 -10.53 6.92 -18.87
N ARG A 158 -11.71 6.47 -18.44
CA ARG A 158 -12.31 6.87 -17.15
C ARG A 158 -11.47 6.37 -15.98
N VAL A 159 -10.99 5.12 -16.03
CA VAL A 159 -10.11 4.55 -15.01
C VAL A 159 -8.79 5.35 -14.94
N TRP A 160 -8.17 5.59 -16.10
CA TRP A 160 -6.93 6.38 -16.21
C TRP A 160 -7.09 7.79 -15.64
N ALA A 161 -8.16 8.50 -16.00
CA ALA A 161 -8.43 9.85 -15.51
C ALA A 161 -8.65 9.88 -13.99
N GLY A 162 -9.42 8.92 -13.46
CA GLY A 162 -9.67 8.87 -12.01
C GLY A 162 -8.41 8.56 -11.21
N LEU A 163 -7.52 7.68 -11.69
CA LEU A 163 -6.23 7.45 -11.05
C LEU A 163 -5.28 8.66 -11.15
N ARG A 164 -5.37 9.40 -12.27
CA ARG A 164 -4.64 10.67 -12.46
C ARG A 164 -5.04 11.73 -11.45
N ASP A 165 -6.34 11.88 -11.22
CA ASP A 165 -6.86 12.88 -10.29
C ASP A 165 -6.48 12.54 -8.83
N LEU A 166 -6.39 11.24 -8.51
CA LEU A 166 -5.86 10.75 -7.23
C LEU A 166 -4.33 10.79 -7.13
N ARG A 167 -3.63 11.01 -8.25
CA ARG A 167 -2.16 10.95 -8.37
C ARG A 167 -1.56 9.64 -7.87
N VAL A 168 -2.25 8.52 -8.12
CA VAL A 168 -1.83 7.18 -7.66
C VAL A 168 -1.10 6.43 -8.77
N GLY A 169 0.10 5.94 -8.45
CA GLY A 169 0.89 5.04 -9.31
C GLY A 169 1.35 5.67 -10.64
N GLY A 170 2.04 4.88 -11.46
CA GLY A 170 2.21 5.19 -12.87
C GLY A 170 1.13 4.52 -13.70
N VAL A 171 0.46 5.27 -14.59
CA VAL A 171 -0.66 4.75 -15.37
C VAL A 171 -0.51 5.11 -16.86
N GLY A 172 -0.39 4.07 -17.69
CA GLY A 172 -0.33 4.19 -19.15
C GLY A 172 -1.64 3.73 -19.80
N TYR A 173 -2.25 4.59 -20.62
CA TYR A 173 -3.50 4.27 -21.32
C TYR A 173 -3.26 3.81 -22.77
N TYR A 174 -3.44 2.50 -23.05
CA TYR A 174 -3.18 1.89 -24.36
C TYR A 174 -4.48 1.55 -25.08
N ARG A 175 -5.14 2.58 -25.63
CA ARG A 175 -6.45 2.45 -26.30
C ARG A 175 -6.48 1.39 -27.40
N GLN A 176 -5.48 1.40 -28.29
CA GLN A 176 -5.47 0.53 -29.47
C GLN A 176 -5.29 -0.95 -29.09
N GLN A 177 -4.54 -1.21 -28.03
CA GLN A 177 -4.28 -2.54 -27.50
C GLN A 177 -5.27 -2.95 -26.40
N ALA A 178 -6.26 -2.10 -26.10
CA ALA A 178 -7.32 -2.31 -25.12
C ALA A 178 -6.82 -2.68 -23.70
N PHE A 179 -5.71 -2.07 -23.25
CA PHE A 179 -5.21 -2.30 -21.88
C PHE A 179 -4.77 -1.02 -21.17
N LEU A 180 -4.68 -1.13 -19.85
CA LEU A 180 -4.16 -0.12 -18.94
C LEU A 180 -2.89 -0.68 -18.29
N HIS A 181 -1.78 0.05 -18.42
CA HIS A 181 -0.58 -0.20 -17.64
C HIS A 181 -0.76 0.43 -16.27
N LEU A 182 -0.55 -0.34 -15.21
CA LEU A 182 -0.53 0.11 -13.82
C LEU A 182 0.82 -0.22 -13.21
N ASP A 183 1.43 0.74 -12.52
CA ASP A 183 2.65 0.51 -11.77
C ASP A 183 2.73 1.30 -10.48
N THR A 184 3.64 0.86 -9.62
CA THR A 184 3.94 1.46 -8.33
C THR A 184 5.21 2.30 -8.39
N GLY A 185 5.45 3.02 -9.48
CA GLY A 185 6.49 4.04 -9.56
C GLY A 185 6.03 5.39 -8.97
N ARG A 186 6.76 6.46 -9.31
CA ARG A 186 6.31 7.84 -9.05
C ARG A 186 5.07 8.16 -9.90
N PRO A 187 4.15 9.00 -9.39
CA PRO A 187 2.95 9.40 -10.13
C PRO A 187 3.27 9.96 -11.51
N ARG A 188 2.82 9.27 -12.55
CA ARG A 188 3.02 9.67 -13.95
C ARG A 188 1.92 9.07 -14.81
N PHE A 189 1.45 9.83 -15.78
CA PHE A 189 0.29 9.46 -16.58
C PHE A 189 0.60 9.70 -18.05
N TRP A 190 0.49 8.66 -18.86
CA TRP A 190 0.89 8.75 -20.26
C TRP A 190 -0.04 7.97 -21.18
N GLU A 191 0.05 8.31 -22.45
CA GLU A 191 -0.50 7.59 -23.59
C GLU A 191 0.68 7.15 -24.45
N PRO A 192 0.51 6.22 -25.42
CA PRO A 192 1.59 5.78 -26.28
C PRO A 192 2.40 6.94 -26.87
N GLN A 193 1.74 8.00 -27.30
CA GLN A 193 2.34 9.18 -27.93
C GLN A 193 3.14 10.04 -26.94
N THR A 194 2.82 9.98 -25.64
CA THR A 194 3.49 10.77 -24.58
C THR A 194 4.42 9.94 -23.70
N SER A 195 4.63 8.65 -24.02
CA SER A 195 5.41 7.73 -23.18
C SER A 195 6.90 8.05 -23.12
N ARG A 196 7.45 8.74 -24.14
CA ARG A 196 8.86 9.16 -24.24
C ARG A 196 9.89 8.06 -24.00
N VAL A 197 9.53 6.79 -24.21
CA VAL A 197 10.43 5.64 -23.97
C VAL A 197 11.70 5.74 -24.82
N LYS A 198 11.60 6.27 -26.04
CA LYS A 198 12.73 6.45 -26.97
C LYS A 198 13.79 7.44 -26.46
N GLU A 199 13.44 8.33 -25.53
CA GLU A 199 14.36 9.31 -24.95
C GLU A 199 15.28 8.70 -23.86
N LYS A 200 15.16 7.39 -23.57
CA LYS A 200 16.00 6.67 -22.58
C LYS A 200 16.08 7.37 -21.22
N LEU A 201 14.98 7.98 -20.79
CA LEU A 201 14.93 8.82 -19.61
C LEU A 201 15.23 8.08 -18.29
N SER A 202 15.27 6.76 -18.28
CA SER A 202 15.67 5.96 -17.11
C SER A 202 17.15 5.58 -17.11
N ALA A 203 17.90 5.86 -18.18
CA ALA A 203 19.28 5.46 -18.30
C ALA A 203 20.16 6.13 -17.25
N GLY A 204 21.18 5.40 -16.76
CA GLY A 204 22.18 5.95 -15.86
C GLY A 204 21.61 6.43 -14.52
N ASN A 205 20.63 5.72 -13.96
CA ASN A 205 19.96 6.06 -12.68
C ASN A 205 19.14 7.35 -12.69
N ALA A 206 18.89 7.98 -13.84
CA ALA A 206 18.14 9.24 -13.94
C ALA A 206 16.71 9.17 -13.34
N ARG A 207 16.15 7.97 -13.20
CA ARG A 207 14.81 7.72 -12.64
C ARG A 207 14.82 6.75 -11.47
N VAL A 208 15.95 6.58 -10.80
CA VAL A 208 15.98 5.83 -9.54
C VAL A 208 14.98 6.45 -8.55
N PHE A 209 14.27 5.62 -7.82
CA PHE A 209 13.31 6.06 -6.81
C PHE A 209 13.32 5.10 -5.62
N ALA A 210 12.88 5.58 -4.47
CA ALA A 210 12.71 4.76 -3.29
C ALA A 210 11.24 4.33 -3.12
N ARG A 211 11.03 3.23 -2.42
CA ARG A 211 9.71 2.79 -1.99
C ARG A 211 9.79 2.19 -0.60
N THR A 212 8.91 2.60 0.28
CA THR A 212 8.68 1.91 1.54
C THR A 212 7.70 0.77 1.36
N ASP A 213 7.68 -0.19 2.29
CA ASP A 213 6.77 -1.34 2.27
C ASP A 213 5.27 -0.93 2.37
N PHE A 214 4.98 0.21 3.00
CA PHE A 214 3.64 0.78 3.21
C PHE A 214 3.64 2.30 3.06
N ASP A 215 2.46 2.93 2.95
CA ASP A 215 2.34 4.39 3.03
C ASP A 215 2.10 4.87 4.46
N ARG A 216 1.50 4.03 5.32
CA ARG A 216 1.10 4.42 6.68
C ARG A 216 1.79 3.58 7.74
N TYR A 217 2.35 4.26 8.75
CA TYR A 217 3.04 3.61 9.86
C TYR A 217 2.64 4.21 11.20
N ARG A 218 2.62 3.39 12.26
CA ARG A 218 2.60 3.92 13.63
C ARG A 218 3.96 4.50 14.04
N ALA A 219 5.04 3.84 13.60
CA ALA A 219 6.41 4.28 13.75
C ALA A 219 7.21 3.89 12.50
N LEU A 220 8.15 4.75 12.10
CA LEU A 220 9.08 4.47 11.00
C LEU A 220 10.18 3.48 11.37
N ASP A 221 10.45 3.30 12.65
CA ASP A 221 11.46 2.35 13.10
C ASP A 221 11.08 0.92 12.67
N GLY A 222 12.01 0.23 12.02
CA GLY A 222 11.79 -1.09 11.43
C GLY A 222 11.11 -1.09 10.05
N ALA A 223 10.68 0.06 9.53
CA ALA A 223 10.12 0.14 8.17
C ALA A 223 11.16 -0.28 7.12
N LEU A 224 10.71 -0.89 6.03
CA LEU A 224 11.58 -1.32 4.94
C LEU A 224 11.55 -0.29 3.82
N LEU A 225 12.71 0.06 3.28
CA LEU A 225 12.87 0.93 2.13
C LEU A 225 13.66 0.19 1.04
N ARG A 226 13.21 0.27 -0.20
CA ARG A 226 13.87 -0.32 -1.38
C ARG A 226 14.16 0.74 -2.42
N LEU A 227 15.32 0.65 -3.08
CA LEU A 227 15.64 1.46 -4.25
C LEU A 227 15.36 0.66 -5.53
N HIS A 228 14.70 1.32 -6.48
CA HIS A 228 14.21 0.74 -7.72
C HIS A 228 14.74 1.51 -8.92
N GLY A 229 14.79 0.87 -10.09
CA GLY A 229 15.27 1.50 -11.32
C GLY A 229 16.76 1.84 -11.33
N VAL A 230 17.57 1.11 -10.56
CA VAL A 230 19.04 1.23 -10.60
C VAL A 230 19.57 0.53 -11.85
N THR A 231 20.27 1.28 -12.70
CA THR A 231 20.82 0.82 -13.98
C THR A 231 22.32 1.06 -14.12
N ALA A 232 22.95 1.77 -13.17
CA ALA A 232 24.37 2.10 -13.19
C ALA A 232 24.99 1.96 -11.80
N LEU A 233 26.21 1.42 -11.77
CA LEU A 233 27.01 1.18 -10.57
C LEU A 233 28.40 1.80 -10.75
N PRO A 234 29.12 2.09 -9.65
CA PRO A 234 28.68 1.95 -8.26
C PRO A 234 27.59 2.92 -7.82
N LEU A 235 26.61 2.41 -7.08
CA LEU A 235 25.59 3.23 -6.41
C LEU A 235 26.08 3.60 -5.01
N ARG A 236 26.03 4.89 -4.68
CA ARG A 236 26.51 5.42 -3.40
C ARG A 236 25.38 6.09 -2.63
N ILE A 237 25.02 5.56 -1.46
CA ILE A 237 23.87 6.00 -0.66
C ILE A 237 24.36 6.46 0.72
N ALA A 238 23.98 7.68 1.12
CA ALA A 238 24.32 8.19 2.44
C ALA A 238 23.63 7.35 3.53
N ARG A 239 24.33 7.14 4.65
CA ARG A 239 23.80 6.39 5.80
C ARG A 239 22.55 7.02 6.42
N HIS A 240 22.40 8.34 6.28
CA HIS A 240 21.29 9.10 6.85
C HIS A 240 20.38 9.63 5.74
N ALA A 241 19.07 9.55 5.99
CA ALA A 241 18.00 10.10 5.16
C ALA A 241 17.16 11.09 5.98
N ARG A 242 16.27 11.84 5.33
CA ARG A 242 15.35 12.78 6.00
C ARG A 242 13.89 12.40 5.83
N PHE A 243 13.14 12.46 6.92
CA PHE A 243 11.68 12.43 6.92
C PHE A 243 11.17 13.71 7.60
N GLY A 244 10.73 14.68 6.80
CA GLY A 244 10.46 16.04 7.27
C GLY A 244 11.67 16.68 7.95
N ALA A 245 11.51 17.06 9.22
CA ALA A 245 12.57 17.60 10.05
C ALA A 245 13.49 16.52 10.67
N ARG A 246 13.06 15.25 10.66
CA ARG A 246 13.75 14.14 11.33
C ARG A 246 14.84 13.55 10.44
N THR A 247 15.96 13.19 11.06
CA THR A 247 16.97 12.33 10.45
C THR A 247 16.64 10.88 10.79
N VAL A 248 16.68 10.00 9.79
CA VAL A 248 16.56 8.55 9.96
C VAL A 248 17.82 7.87 9.46
N THR A 249 18.18 6.74 10.05
CA THR A 249 19.33 5.94 9.61
C THR A 249 18.84 4.83 8.70
N LEU A 250 19.52 4.63 7.57
CA LEU A 250 19.30 3.51 6.67
C LEU A 250 20.29 2.41 7.01
N GLU A 251 19.79 1.21 7.28
CA GLU A 251 20.61 0.03 7.55
C GLU A 251 20.46 -0.95 6.39
N PRO A 252 21.48 -1.19 5.56
CA PRO A 252 21.37 -2.09 4.42
C PRO A 252 21.03 -3.50 4.86
N LEU A 253 20.17 -4.17 4.09
CA LEU A 253 19.80 -5.58 4.27
C LEU A 253 20.48 -6.38 3.16
N GLY A 254 21.77 -6.69 3.36
CA GLY A 254 22.62 -7.45 2.46
C GLY A 254 24.08 -7.39 2.92
N ASP A 255 24.85 -8.41 2.60
CA ASP A 255 26.19 -8.60 3.18
C ASP A 255 27.28 -7.87 2.38
N ASP A 256 27.06 -7.60 1.09
CA ASP A 256 28.04 -6.99 0.18
C ASP A 256 27.91 -5.46 0.11
N VAL A 257 27.94 -4.78 1.25
CA VAL A 257 27.85 -3.30 1.32
C VAL A 257 28.99 -2.73 2.15
N THR A 258 29.84 -1.94 1.51
CA THR A 258 30.94 -1.24 2.22
C THR A 258 30.46 0.11 2.70
N LEU A 259 30.75 0.47 3.96
CA LEU A 259 30.51 1.80 4.51
C LEU A 259 31.83 2.58 4.57
N THR A 260 31.94 3.63 3.77
CA THR A 260 33.11 4.52 3.73
C THR A 260 32.65 5.95 3.91
N ASP A 261 33.19 6.67 4.89
CA ASP A 261 32.87 8.08 5.18
C ASP A 261 31.37 8.38 5.29
N GLY A 262 30.62 7.49 5.95
CA GLY A 262 29.18 7.63 6.11
C GLY A 262 28.36 7.33 4.84
N CYS A 263 28.99 6.76 3.82
CA CYS A 263 28.35 6.38 2.56
C CYS A 263 28.45 4.86 2.30
N TYR A 264 27.30 4.24 2.04
CA TYR A 264 27.21 2.88 1.54
C TYR A 264 27.57 2.83 0.06
N VAL A 265 28.46 1.92 -0.32
CA VAL A 265 28.88 1.67 -1.70
C VAL A 265 28.39 0.30 -2.14
N PHE A 266 27.61 0.30 -3.22
CA PHE A 266 27.15 -0.90 -3.91
C PHE A 266 27.88 -0.98 -5.25
N ASP A 267 28.88 -1.85 -5.35
CA ASP A 267 29.70 -2.01 -6.56
C ASP A 267 29.18 -3.12 -7.50
N GLN A 268 28.34 -4.03 -6.98
CA GLN A 268 27.80 -5.17 -7.72
C GLN A 268 26.27 -5.10 -7.84
N PRO A 269 25.70 -5.60 -8.95
CA PRO A 269 24.26 -5.69 -9.09
C PRO A 269 23.70 -6.70 -8.09
N VAL A 270 22.74 -6.26 -7.30
CA VAL A 270 22.00 -7.12 -6.36
C VAL A 270 20.55 -7.27 -6.81
N ALA A 271 19.88 -8.33 -6.35
CA ALA A 271 18.48 -8.56 -6.65
C ALA A 271 17.56 -7.42 -6.16
N ALA A 272 17.90 -6.79 -5.03
CA ALA A 272 17.19 -5.62 -4.52
C ALA A 272 18.06 -4.82 -3.53
N TYR A 273 18.07 -3.50 -3.68
CA TYR A 273 18.76 -2.57 -2.78
C TYR A 273 17.83 -2.22 -1.61
N ARG A 274 17.93 -2.95 -0.49
CA ARG A 274 17.00 -2.85 0.64
C ARG A 274 17.66 -2.25 1.87
N PHE A 275 16.90 -1.49 2.62
CA PHE A 275 17.30 -0.87 3.87
C PHE A 275 16.21 -1.07 4.92
N ARG A 276 16.59 -1.36 6.17
CA ARG A 276 15.75 -1.13 7.34
C ARG A 276 15.95 0.31 7.79
N ILE A 277 14.86 0.98 8.12
CA ILE A 277 14.90 2.32 8.69
C ILE A 277 15.03 2.18 10.21
N ALA A 278 16.10 2.75 10.76
CA ALA A 278 16.25 2.96 12.19
C ALA A 278 15.93 4.42 12.51
N ALA A 279 14.89 4.66 13.30
CA ALA A 279 14.41 5.99 13.64
C ALA A 279 14.24 6.10 15.16
N ALA A 280 14.81 7.15 15.75
CA ALA A 280 14.58 7.42 17.17
C ALA A 280 13.06 7.53 17.42
N PRO A 281 12.54 6.93 18.52
CA PRO A 281 11.14 7.04 18.87
C PRO A 281 10.75 8.53 18.88
N SER A 282 9.59 8.84 18.32
CA SER A 282 9.09 10.21 18.35
C SER A 282 8.96 10.63 19.80
N THR A 283 9.89 11.43 20.32
CA THR A 283 9.70 12.08 21.60
C THR A 283 8.54 13.02 21.41
N ALA A 284 7.37 12.66 21.94
CA ALA A 284 6.17 13.46 21.95
C ALA A 284 6.38 14.71 22.82
N HIS A 285 7.27 15.62 22.42
CA HIS A 285 7.67 16.82 23.16
C HIS A 285 8.22 17.95 22.25
N SER A 286 7.83 18.00 20.97
CA SER A 286 7.79 19.28 20.27
C SER A 286 6.44 19.93 20.54
N PRO A 287 6.37 21.21 20.96
CA PRO A 287 5.11 21.87 21.21
C PRO A 287 4.32 21.88 19.90
N ALA A 288 3.14 21.27 19.92
CA ALA A 288 2.20 21.34 18.82
C ALA A 288 1.91 22.83 18.53
N PRO A 289 1.86 23.26 17.26
CA PRO A 289 1.11 24.47 16.95
C PRO A 289 -0.32 24.25 17.44
N SER A 290 -0.82 25.25 18.15
CA SER A 290 -2.11 25.29 18.84
C SER A 290 -3.25 24.61 18.08
N SER A 291 -3.84 23.60 18.72
CA SER A 291 -5.27 23.26 18.69
C SER A 291 -6.02 23.46 17.36
N GLU A 292 -5.85 22.52 16.43
CA GLU A 292 -6.95 22.09 15.57
C GLU A 292 -7.06 20.56 15.61
N LYS A 293 -8.29 20.07 15.63
CA LYS A 293 -8.65 18.67 15.83
C LYS A 293 -7.99 17.76 14.77
N GLY A 294 -7.17 16.81 15.20
CA GLY A 294 -7.03 15.49 14.57
C GLY A 294 -6.60 15.45 13.10
N VAL A 295 -5.69 16.32 12.65
CA VAL A 295 -5.06 16.19 11.34
C VAL A 295 -3.76 15.40 11.51
N GLY A 296 -3.66 14.23 10.89
CA GLY A 296 -2.40 13.48 10.79
C GLY A 296 -1.31 14.34 10.16
N GLU A 297 -0.03 14.03 10.40
CA GLU A 297 1.06 14.72 9.69
C GLU A 297 0.85 14.60 8.17
N ILE A 298 0.98 15.73 7.44
CA ILE A 298 0.84 15.75 5.98
C ILE A 298 1.78 14.68 5.39
N PRO A 299 1.27 13.74 4.57
CA PRO A 299 2.09 12.70 3.97
C PRO A 299 3.28 13.29 3.22
N GLN A 300 4.49 12.85 3.57
CA GLN A 300 5.73 13.39 3.02
C GLN A 300 6.71 12.26 2.68
N PRO A 301 7.53 12.40 1.62
CA PRO A 301 8.48 11.36 1.27
C PRO A 301 9.67 11.33 2.25
N ILE A 302 10.30 10.16 2.33
CA ILE A 302 11.66 10.04 2.85
C ILE A 302 12.62 10.42 1.73
N ARG A 303 13.50 11.38 2.02
CA ARG A 303 14.56 11.84 1.13
C ARG A 303 15.85 11.09 1.42
N VAL A 304 16.26 10.24 0.49
CA VAL A 304 17.50 9.48 0.53
C VAL A 304 18.57 10.24 -0.27
N PHE A 305 19.74 10.46 0.31
CA PHE A 305 20.81 11.20 -0.37
C PHE A 305 21.82 10.27 -1.02
N THR A 306 22.35 10.69 -2.16
CA THR A 306 23.44 9.99 -2.85
C THR A 306 24.76 10.74 -2.66
N CYS A 307 25.84 9.99 -2.44
CA CYS A 307 27.16 10.58 -2.20
C CYS A 307 27.93 10.79 -3.50
N ALA A 308 28.88 11.73 -3.49
CA ALA A 308 29.88 11.86 -4.55
C ALA A 308 30.97 10.77 -4.39
N PRO A 309 31.63 10.35 -5.48
CA PRO A 309 31.29 10.64 -6.87
C PRO A 309 30.05 9.86 -7.31
N ARG A 310 29.14 10.55 -8.00
CA ARG A 310 27.91 9.98 -8.56
C ARG A 310 28.19 9.48 -9.97
N VAL A 311 27.74 8.28 -10.30
CA VAL A 311 27.88 7.72 -11.65
C VAL A 311 26.71 8.15 -12.53
N ALA A 312 27.00 8.36 -13.81
CA ALA A 312 26.02 8.70 -14.84
C ALA A 312 25.08 9.86 -14.41
N ALA A 313 23.77 9.68 -14.52
CA ALA A 313 22.75 10.67 -14.18
C ALA A 313 22.13 10.43 -12.79
N THR A 314 22.87 9.79 -11.86
CA THR A 314 22.38 9.53 -10.50
C THR A 314 22.06 10.86 -9.80
N PRO A 315 20.80 11.08 -9.36
CA PRO A 315 20.42 12.34 -8.74
C PRO A 315 21.03 12.48 -7.33
N PRO A 316 21.25 13.71 -6.84
CA PRO A 316 21.75 13.95 -5.47
C PRO A 316 20.78 13.48 -4.39
N GLU A 317 19.50 13.38 -4.72
CA GLU A 317 18.43 13.00 -3.82
C GLU A 317 17.45 12.06 -4.53
N ILE A 318 16.95 11.08 -3.79
CA ILE A 318 15.99 10.07 -4.21
C ILE A 318 14.81 10.12 -3.23
N GLU A 319 13.60 10.30 -3.75
CA GLU A 319 12.38 10.35 -2.93
C GLU A 319 11.71 8.97 -2.84
N SER A 320 11.15 8.65 -1.67
CA SER A 320 10.20 7.55 -1.51
C SER A 320 8.78 7.92 -1.95
N ASN A 321 7.84 6.97 -1.87
CA ASN A 321 6.42 7.31 -1.75
C ASN A 321 6.18 8.19 -0.52
N PRO A 322 5.13 9.04 -0.52
CA PRO A 322 4.76 9.78 0.67
C PRO A 322 4.41 8.82 1.81
N VAL A 323 4.86 9.15 3.01
CA VAL A 323 4.62 8.38 4.23
C VAL A 323 3.85 9.22 5.23
N GLU A 324 2.84 8.61 5.83
CA GLU A 324 2.01 9.16 6.91
C GLU A 324 2.28 8.42 8.22
N LEU A 325 2.50 9.19 9.30
CA LEU A 325 2.56 8.65 10.65
C LEU A 325 1.18 8.72 11.30
N LEU A 326 0.66 7.55 11.66
CA LEU A 326 -0.59 7.40 12.39
C LEU A 326 -0.38 7.88 13.82
N LEU A 327 -0.96 9.03 14.16
CA LEU A 327 -0.94 9.54 15.54
C LEU A 327 -1.77 8.62 16.44
N GLU A 328 -1.20 8.18 17.55
CA GLU A 328 -1.98 7.48 18.58
C GLU A 328 -3.12 8.40 19.05
N ARG A 329 -4.38 8.03 18.75
CA ARG A 329 -5.52 8.66 19.41
C ARG A 329 -5.42 8.34 20.89
N ARG A 330 -4.98 9.30 21.72
CA ARG A 330 -5.11 9.18 23.17
C ARG A 330 -6.58 8.90 23.48
N ARG A 331 -6.86 7.74 24.07
CA ARG A 331 -8.15 7.45 24.70
C ARG A 331 -8.46 8.57 25.69
N ARG A 332 -9.34 9.51 25.33
CA ARG A 332 -10.03 10.36 26.31
C ARG A 332 -11.22 9.58 26.87
N GLU A 333 -10.95 8.50 27.59
CA GLU A 333 -11.97 7.75 28.35
C GLU A 333 -11.32 7.22 29.63
N GLN A 334 -10.79 8.11 30.45
CA GLN A 334 -10.50 7.86 31.87
C GLN A 334 -10.17 9.19 32.54
N MET A 335 -11.22 9.94 32.90
CA MET A 335 -11.29 10.96 33.96
C MET A 335 -12.60 11.71 33.76
N GLY A 336 -13.67 11.06 34.18
CA GLY A 336 -15.02 11.58 34.22
C GLY A 336 -15.84 10.72 35.16
N ASP A 337 -15.23 10.37 36.29
CA ASP A 337 -15.87 9.84 37.50
C ASP A 337 -14.87 10.11 38.63
N ASN A 338 -15.07 11.23 39.30
CA ASN A 338 -14.86 11.37 40.73
C ASN A 338 -15.81 12.46 41.18
N GLU A 339 -16.83 12.02 41.93
CA GLU A 339 -17.63 12.83 42.86
C GLU A 339 -16.76 13.68 43.79
#